data_AF-B5D312-F1
#
_entry.id   AF-B5D312-F1
#
_cell.length_a   1.000
_cell.length_b   1.000
_cell.length_c   1.000
_cell.angle_alpha   90.00
_cell.angle_beta   90.00
_cell.angle_gamma   90.00
#
_symmetry.space_group_name_H-M   'P 1'
#
loop_
_entity.id
_entity.type
_entity.pdbx_description
1 polymer ?
#
loop_
_entity_poly.entity_id
_entity_poly.type
_entity_poly.pdbx_seq_one_letter_code
_entity_poly.pdbx_strand_id
1 'polypeptide(L)' 'MNLDITNENLYLLLPGKVSRVAQIYAHEHHVTLIEALRCFYHSDTYKRLADESTKLWHYGPVALYQELVDELKQRGSE' A
#
# COMPACT_ATOMS: atom_id res chain seq x y z
N MET A 1 19.25 4.49 -21.90
CA MET A 1 18.60 3.50 -21.02
C MET A 1 17.25 4.09 -20.67
N ASN A 2 16.15 3.41 -21.02
CA ASN A 2 14.83 3.87 -20.63
C ASN A 2 14.60 3.45 -19.16
N LEU A 3 14.29 4.40 -18.28
CA LEU A 3 14.09 4.22 -16.84
C LEU A 3 12.61 4.31 -16.44
N ASP A 4 11.71 4.24 -17.42
CA ASP A 4 10.27 4.27 -17.18
C ASP A 4 9.83 3.16 -16.23
N ILE A 5 9.00 3.51 -15.26
CA ILE A 5 8.30 2.54 -14.43
C ILE A 5 7.10 2.04 -15.22
N THR A 6 7.01 0.71 -15.39
CA THR A 6 5.95 0.01 -16.10
C THR A 6 5.40 -1.13 -15.23
N ASN A 7 4.30 -1.74 -15.63
CA ASN A 7 3.78 -2.94 -14.95
C ASN A 7 4.80 -4.10 -14.93
N GLU A 8 5.81 -4.09 -15.81
CA GLU A 8 6.86 -5.09 -15.85
C GLU A 8 7.96 -4.88 -14.80
N ASN A 9 8.10 -3.70 -14.20
CA ASN A 9 9.17 -3.40 -13.24
C ASN A 9 8.70 -2.77 -11.93
N LEU A 10 7.43 -2.40 -11.83
CA LEU A 10 6.83 -1.81 -10.63
C LEU A 10 7.03 -2.67 -9.38
N TYR A 11 7.03 -4.00 -9.52
CA TYR A 11 7.25 -4.94 -8.42
C TYR A 11 8.55 -4.70 -7.66
N LEU A 12 9.57 -4.08 -8.28
CA LEU A 12 10.84 -3.74 -7.62
C LEU A 12 10.67 -2.68 -6.53
N LEU A 13 9.64 -1.84 -6.61
CA LEU A 13 9.36 -0.76 -5.65
C LEU A 13 8.45 -1.21 -4.50
N LEU A 14 7.64 -2.24 -4.72
CA LEU A 14 6.56 -2.63 -3.81
C LEU A 14 7.06 -3.09 -2.42
N PRO A 15 8.11 -3.91 -2.27
CA PRO A 15 8.52 -4.43 -0.96
C PRO A 15 8.82 -3.34 0.07
N GLY A 16 9.52 -2.27 -0.35
CA GLY A 16 9.85 -1.15 0.54
C GLY A 16 8.62 -0.37 0.98
N LYS A 17 7.66 -0.16 0.06
CA LYS A 17 6.40 0.54 0.36
C LYS A 17 5.52 -0.30 1.28
N VAL A 18 5.33 -1.58 0.98
CA VAL A 18 4.55 -2.53 1.78
C VAL A 18 5.10 -2.63 3.20
N SER A 19 6.41 -2.83 3.34
CA SER A 19 7.06 -2.91 4.65
C SER A 19 6.79 -1.66 5.49
N ARG A 20 6.91 -0.48 4.89
CA ARG A 20 6.71 0.78 5.63
C ARG A 20 5.26 1.04 5.98
N VAL A 21 4.31 0.77 5.08
CA VAL A 21 2.87 0.91 5.37
C VAL A 21 2.45 -0.06 6.47
N ALA A 22 2.88 -1.32 6.40
CA ALA A 22 2.55 -2.33 7.40
C ALA A 22 3.13 -2.00 8.78
N GLN A 23 4.35 -1.44 8.85
CA GLN A 23 4.92 -0.94 10.10
C GLN A 23 4.10 0.20 10.72
N ILE A 24 3.67 1.17 9.92
CA ILE A 24 2.83 2.27 10.39
C ILE A 24 1.51 1.72 10.93
N TYR A 25 0.82 0.87 10.13
CA TYR A 25 -0.45 0.28 10.52
C TYR A 25 -0.34 -0.56 11.80
N ALA A 26 0.68 -1.42 11.92
CA ALA A 26 0.89 -2.25 13.10
C ALA A 26 1.10 -1.40 14.36
N HIS A 27 1.84 -0.29 14.24
CA HIS A 27 2.08 0.64 15.34
C HIS A 27 0.79 1.35 15.78
N GLU A 28 0.06 1.97 14.84
CA GLU A 28 -1.13 2.78 15.14
C GLU A 28 -2.32 1.93 15.64
N HIS A 29 -2.46 0.70 15.16
CA HIS A 29 -3.58 -0.19 15.51
C HIS A 29 -3.24 -1.23 16.59
N HIS A 30 -2.00 -1.24 17.10
CA HIS A 30 -1.52 -2.21 18.08
C HIS A 30 -1.73 -3.68 17.67
N VAL A 31 -1.52 -3.99 16.38
CA VAL A 31 -1.62 -5.34 15.82
C VAL A 31 -0.25 -5.89 15.45
N THR A 32 -0.15 -7.19 15.21
CA THR A 32 1.09 -7.79 14.72
C THR A 32 1.40 -7.31 13.29
N LEU A 33 2.69 -7.32 12.94
CA LEU A 33 3.11 -7.01 11.57
C LEU A 33 2.49 -7.96 10.53
N ILE A 34 2.26 -9.23 10.89
CA ILE A 34 1.62 -10.21 10.00
C ILE A 34 0.16 -9.85 9.74
N GLU A 35 -0.58 -9.41 10.76
CA GLU A 35 -1.96 -8.93 10.60
C GLU A 35 -2.01 -7.66 9.73
N ALA A 36 -1.09 -6.72 9.94
CA ALA A 36 -0.98 -5.50 9.13
C ALA A 36 -0.67 -5.82 7.66
N LEU A 37 0.27 -6.73 7.39
CA LEU A 37 0.59 -7.19 6.04
C LEU A 37 -0.62 -7.84 5.37
N ARG A 38 -1.32 -8.74 6.08
CA ARG A 38 -2.55 -9.36 5.56
C ARG A 38 -3.59 -8.31 5.23
N CYS A 39 -3.83 -7.35 6.12
CA CYS A 39 -4.76 -6.26 5.87
C CYS A 39 -4.38 -5.48 4.61
N PHE A 40 -3.12 -5.07 4.47
CA PHE A 40 -2.69 -4.27 3.34
C PHE A 40 -2.76 -5.04 2.02
N TYR A 41 -2.29 -6.29 1.96
CA TYR A 41 -2.35 -7.10 0.74
C TYR A 41 -3.78 -7.38 0.24
N HIS A 42 -4.78 -7.38 1.13
CA HIS A 42 -6.20 -7.56 0.75
C HIS A 42 -6.93 -6.24 0.43
N SER A 43 -6.27 -5.10 0.61
CA SER A 43 -6.84 -3.78 0.34
C SER A 43 -6.91 -3.46 -1.15
N ASP A 44 -7.88 -2.65 -1.55
CA ASP A 44 -7.93 -2.07 -2.90
C ASP A 44 -6.80 -1.05 -3.11
N THR A 45 -6.34 -0.41 -2.04
CA THR A 45 -5.14 0.43 -2.02
C THR A 45 -3.92 -0.34 -2.52
N TYR A 46 -3.69 -1.57 -2.05
CA TYR A 46 -2.58 -2.40 -2.57
C TYR A 46 -2.80 -2.82 -4.02
N LYS A 47 -4.02 -3.21 -4.40
CA LYS A 47 -4.33 -3.57 -5.80
C LYS A 47 -4.02 -2.40 -6.74
N ARG A 48 -4.42 -1.17 -6.37
CA ARG A 48 -4.11 0.05 -7.10
C ARG A 48 -2.61 0.32 -7.11
N LEU A 49 -1.94 0.22 -5.96
CA LEU A 49 -0.49 0.39 -5.86
C LEU A 49 0.30 -0.58 -6.75
N ALA A 50 -0.20 -1.79 -6.96
CA ALA A 50 0.40 -2.80 -7.83
C ALA A 50 0.03 -2.64 -9.32
N ASP A 51 -0.82 -1.67 -9.67
CA ASP A 51 -1.17 -1.31 -11.03
C ASP A 51 -0.52 0.02 -11.41
N GLU A 52 0.43 -0.04 -12.33
CA GLU A 52 1.20 1.11 -12.78
C GLU A 52 0.33 2.22 -13.34
N SER A 53 -0.80 1.89 -13.97
CA SER A 53 -1.69 2.88 -14.60
C SER A 53 -2.29 3.87 -13.58
N THR A 54 -2.40 3.47 -12.32
CA THR A 54 -2.92 4.32 -11.23
C THR A 54 -1.90 5.33 -10.75
N LYS A 55 -0.62 5.12 -11.06
CA LYS A 55 0.53 5.93 -10.61
C LYS A 55 0.64 6.08 -9.08
N LEU A 56 -0.01 5.23 -8.29
CA LEU A 56 0.07 5.26 -6.83
C LEU A 56 1.49 5.00 -6.31
N TRP A 57 2.34 4.38 -7.12
CA TRP A 57 3.75 4.16 -6.79
C TRP A 57 4.56 5.45 -6.61
N HIS A 58 4.06 6.61 -7.09
CA HIS A 58 4.65 7.91 -6.76
C HIS A 58 4.48 8.29 -5.29
N TYR A 59 3.49 7.72 -4.59
CA TYR A 59 3.18 8.12 -3.23
C TYR A 59 4.22 7.60 -2.26
N GLY A 60 4.55 8.45 -1.29
CA GLY A 60 5.31 8.05 -0.11
C GLY A 60 4.49 7.11 0.79
N PRO A 61 5.14 6.34 1.68
CA PRO A 61 4.45 5.38 2.53
C PRO A 61 3.37 5.97 3.45
N VAL A 62 3.55 7.23 3.91
CA VAL A 62 2.55 7.91 4.74
C VAL A 62 1.26 8.20 3.95
N ALA A 63 1.37 8.62 2.70
CA ALA A 63 0.22 8.85 1.84
C ALA A 63 -0.49 7.53 1.47
N LEU A 64 0.27 6.46 1.22
CA LEU A 64 -0.30 5.12 0.99
C LEU A 64 -1.01 4.56 2.22
N TYR A 65 -0.50 4.85 3.41
CA TYR A 65 -1.19 4.50 4.66
C TYR A 65 -2.51 5.27 4.81
N GLN A 66 -2.52 6.56 4.44
CA GLN A 66 -3.75 7.35 4.46
C GLN A 66 -4.82 6.79 3.50
N GLU A 67 -4.44 6.43 2.27
CA GLU A 67 -5.35 5.76 1.32
C GLU A 67 -5.96 4.48 1.91
N LEU A 68 -5.13 3.65 2.56
CA LEU A 68 -5.60 2.43 3.23
C LEU A 68 -6.60 2.76 4.35
N VAL A 69 -6.30 3.74 5.20
CA VAL A 69 -7.17 4.13 6.31
C VAL A 69 -8.51 4.67 5.78
N ASP A 70 -8.48 5.46 4.72
CA ASP A 70 -9.70 6.02 4.13
C ASP A 70 -10.55 4.94 3.46
N GLU A 71 -9.95 3.97 2.77
CA GLU A 71 -10.62 2.78 2.26
C GLU A 71 -11.30 1.99 3.40
N LEU A 72 -10.59 1.72 4.49
CA LEU A 72 -11.13 0.96 5.62
C LEU A 72 -12.29 1.68 6.32
N LYS A 73 -12.22 3.01 6.43
CA LYS A 73 -13.33 3.82 6.96
C LYS A 73 -14.58 3.73 6.09
N GLN A 74 -14.41 3.77 4.76
CA GLN A 74 -15.53 3.66 3.82
C GLN A 74 -16.19 2.28 3.92
N ARG A 75 -15.41 1.20 3.98
CA ARG A 75 -15.91 -0.17 4.13
C ARG A 75 -16.61 -0.45 5.46
N GLY A 76 -16.19 0.22 6.54
CA GLY A 76 -16.84 0.10 7.86
C GLY A 76 -18.08 0.98 8.03
N SER A 77 -18.41 1.83 7.05
CA SER A 77 -19.58 2.72 7.07
C SER A 77 -20.77 2.15 6.28
N GLU A 78 -20.62 0.95 5.71
CA GLU A 78 -21.67 0.13 5.08
C GLU A 78 -22.20 -0.94 6.04
#